data_AF-A0A354CLL1-F1
#
_entry.id   AF-A0A354CLL1-F1
#
_cell.length_a   1.000
_cell.length_b   1.000
_cell.length_c   1.000
_cell.angle_alpha   90.00
_cell.angle_beta   90.00
_cell.angle_gamma   90.00
#
_symmetry.space_group_name_H-M   'P 1'
#
loop_
_entity.id
_entity.type
_entity.pdbx_description
1 polymer ?
#
loop_
_entity_poly.entity_id
_entity_poly.type
_entity_poly.pdbx_seq_one_letter_code
_entity_poly.pdbx_strand_id
1 'polypeptide(L)'
;MNNCKGLSGSTLKIIAVITMLTDHIGAGILGRIITMQGIYSGGVYNVYSVMRYIGRLAFPIFCFLLVEGFMHTHNVKKYATRLFVFALISEIPFDLFVSGRIVDTSAQNVYFTLLIGLICMWACDMSEESERISVGLKPVLEFLIMIAGMYVSYVLRTDYAAIGVVCIMILYWTRFDKKRQIIAGAVSFAWEISASLAFIPIALYNKNRGINLKYFFYAFYPVHLLVIYIICAIMGIAGYGVYNVLPPLW
;
A
#
# COMPACT_ATOMS: atom_id res chain seq x y z
N MET A 1 22.01 -27.52 -0.25
CA MET A 1 21.23 -26.27 -0.08
C MET A 1 20.39 -26.10 -1.34
N ASN A 2 19.07 -26.30 -1.26
CA ASN A 2 18.22 -26.15 -2.44
C ASN A 2 18.20 -24.68 -2.86
N ASN A 3 18.87 -24.36 -3.96
CA ASN A 3 18.76 -23.09 -4.66
C ASN A 3 17.31 -22.94 -5.16
N CYS A 4 16.42 -22.43 -4.31
CA CYS A 4 15.08 -22.04 -4.73
C CYS A 4 15.21 -20.87 -5.70
N LYS A 5 15.28 -21.18 -7.01
CA LYS A 5 15.24 -20.19 -8.10
C LYS A 5 14.05 -19.24 -7.86
N GLY A 6 14.31 -17.94 -7.69
CA GLY A 6 13.28 -16.91 -7.50
C GLY A 6 13.65 -15.83 -6.47
N LEU A 7 12.77 -14.85 -6.29
CA LEU A 7 12.95 -13.70 -5.39
C LEU A 7 12.53 -14.05 -3.96
N SER A 8 13.35 -13.66 -2.97
CA SER A 8 12.98 -13.76 -1.56
C SER A 8 11.98 -12.67 -1.15
N GLY A 9 11.31 -12.85 -0.02
CA GLY A 9 10.38 -11.87 0.55
C GLY A 9 11.08 -10.56 0.91
N SER A 10 12.32 -10.61 1.38
CA SER A 10 13.13 -9.39 1.58
C SER A 10 13.45 -8.68 0.27
N THR A 11 13.73 -9.42 -0.81
CA THR A 11 13.98 -8.82 -2.13
C THR A 11 12.73 -8.14 -2.67
N LEU A 12 11.57 -8.79 -2.54
CA LEU A 12 10.29 -8.24 -2.94
C LEU A 12 9.94 -6.96 -2.15
N LYS A 13 10.23 -6.93 -0.84
CA LYS A 13 10.11 -5.73 -0.01
C LYS A 13 11.03 -4.60 -0.46
N ILE A 14 12.27 -4.91 -0.83
CA ILE A 14 13.23 -3.91 -1.32
C ILE A 14 12.72 -3.30 -2.63
N ILE A 15 12.19 -4.11 -3.56
CA ILE A 15 11.57 -3.60 -4.79
C ILE A 15 10.45 -2.63 -4.45
N ALA A 16 9.51 -3.02 -3.58
CA ALA A 16 8.39 -2.15 -3.18
C ALA A 16 8.85 -0.84 -2.52
N VAL A 17 9.89 -0.89 -1.68
CA VAL A 17 10.43 0.30 -1.01
C VAL A 17 11.10 1.25 -2.00
N ILE A 18 11.87 0.72 -2.97
CA ILE A 18 12.51 1.55 -3.99
C ILE A 18 11.48 2.19 -4.91
N THR A 19 10.46 1.44 -5.36
CA THR A 19 9.40 1.99 -6.21
C THR A 19 8.57 3.03 -5.45
N MET A 20 8.22 2.78 -4.18
CA MET A 20 7.53 3.76 -3.32
C MET A 20 8.36 5.03 -3.11
N LEU A 21 9.66 4.91 -2.87
CA LEU A 21 10.53 6.08 -2.73
C LEU A 21 10.55 6.91 -4.01
N THR A 22 10.64 6.24 -5.17
CA THR A 22 10.59 6.89 -6.48
C THR A 22 9.26 7.63 -6.66
N ASP A 23 8.15 7.02 -6.26
CA ASP A 23 6.81 7.62 -6.30
C ASP A 23 6.71 8.93 -5.51
N HIS A 24 7.21 8.90 -4.27
CA HIS A 24 7.11 10.03 -3.35
C HIS A 24 8.13 11.13 -3.65
N ILE A 25 9.30 10.81 -4.21
CA ILE A 25 10.20 11.83 -4.77
C ILE A 25 9.49 12.55 -5.93
N GLY A 26 8.85 11.78 -6.82
CA GLY A 26 8.08 12.32 -7.94
C GLY A 26 6.94 13.24 -7.46
N ALA A 27 6.07 12.75 -6.57
CA ALA A 27 4.97 13.54 -6.02
C ALA A 27 5.42 14.73 -5.16
N GLY A 28 6.35 14.50 -4.25
CA GLY A 28 6.79 15.49 -3.28
C GLY A 28 7.60 16.63 -3.91
N ILE A 29 8.55 16.32 -4.80
CA ILE A 29 9.44 17.34 -5.37
C ILE A 29 8.89 17.83 -6.71
N LEU A 30 8.77 16.94 -7.70
CA LEU A 30 8.35 17.35 -9.05
C LEU A 30 6.88 17.78 -9.07
N GLY A 31 6.00 17.09 -8.35
CA GLY A 31 4.59 17.47 -8.25
C GLY A 31 4.42 18.89 -7.71
N ARG A 32 5.16 19.26 -6.65
CA ARG A 32 5.13 20.62 -6.09
C ARG A 32 5.71 21.67 -7.02
N ILE A 33 6.80 21.35 -7.74
CA ILE A 33 7.37 22.24 -8.77
C ILE A 33 6.36 22.47 -9.90
N ILE A 34 5.68 21.42 -10.37
CA ILE A 34 4.63 21.50 -11.39
C ILE A 34 3.49 22.38 -10.90
N THR A 35 2.99 22.20 -9.67
CA THR A 35 1.95 23.06 -9.08
C THR A 35 2.40 24.52 -9.01
N MET A 36 3.62 24.77 -8.54
CA MET A 36 4.18 26.11 -8.37
C MET A 36 4.33 26.85 -9.71
N GLN A 37 4.79 26.15 -10.75
CA GLN A 37 5.08 26.75 -12.05
C GLN A 37 3.90 26.67 -13.04
N GLY A 38 2.88 25.86 -12.75
CA GLY A 38 1.76 25.62 -13.65
C GLY A 38 2.12 24.83 -14.92
N ILE A 39 3.19 24.02 -14.89
CA ILE A 39 3.73 23.33 -16.07
C ILE A 39 3.20 21.89 -16.13
N TYR A 40 2.05 21.71 -16.78
CA TYR A 40 1.37 20.41 -16.94
C TYR A 40 1.74 19.69 -18.26
N SER A 41 2.83 20.10 -18.91
CA SER A 41 3.31 19.49 -20.15
C SER A 41 4.82 19.64 -20.30
N GLY A 42 5.43 18.82 -21.15
CA GLY A 42 6.87 18.86 -21.44
C GLY A 42 7.72 17.97 -20.52
N GLY A 43 9.03 18.22 -20.51
CA GLY A 43 10.02 17.30 -19.92
C GLY A 43 9.79 17.00 -18.44
N VAL A 44 9.53 18.03 -17.62
CA VAL A 44 9.33 17.87 -16.17
C VAL A 44 8.08 17.04 -15.87
N TYR A 45 6.97 17.32 -16.58
CA TYR A 45 5.74 16.55 -16.44
C TYR A 45 5.93 15.08 -16.86
N ASN A 46 6.66 14.83 -17.95
CA ASN A 46 6.96 13.47 -18.40
C ASN A 46 7.77 12.68 -17.36
N VAL A 47 8.80 13.31 -16.77
CA VAL A 47 9.60 12.68 -15.70
C VAL A 47 8.72 12.40 -14.48
N TYR A 48 7.89 13.35 -14.07
CA TYR A 48 6.90 13.15 -13.00
C TYR A 48 6.01 11.95 -13.29
N SER A 49 5.37 11.88 -14.47
CA SER A 49 4.48 10.76 -14.83
C SER A 49 5.19 9.41 -14.78
N VAL A 50 6.41 9.31 -15.32
CA VAL A 50 7.20 8.07 -15.27
C VAL A 50 7.49 7.64 -13.84
N MET A 51 7.89 8.57 -12.97
CA MET A 51 8.13 8.27 -11.56
C MET A 51 6.86 7.77 -10.85
N ARG A 52 5.70 8.35 -11.16
CA ARG A 52 4.40 7.91 -10.63
C ARG A 52 4.06 6.50 -11.12
N TYR A 53 4.24 6.20 -12.41
CA TYR A 53 3.98 4.86 -12.96
C TYR A 53 4.88 3.79 -12.33
N ILE A 54 6.17 4.08 -12.14
CA ILE A 54 7.09 3.17 -11.42
C ILE A 54 6.59 2.98 -9.98
N GLY A 55 6.13 4.06 -9.36
CA GLY A 55 5.61 4.07 -8.00
C GLY A 55 4.42 3.15 -7.75
N ARG A 56 3.50 3.04 -8.73
CA ARG A 56 2.28 2.24 -8.61
C ARG A 56 2.52 0.75 -8.35
N LEU A 57 3.71 0.24 -8.63
CA LEU A 57 4.09 -1.14 -8.31
C LEU A 57 4.16 -1.40 -6.80
N ALA A 58 4.41 -0.38 -5.97
CA ALA A 58 4.67 -0.57 -4.56
C ALA A 58 3.47 -1.14 -3.80
N PHE A 59 2.28 -0.56 -4.01
CA PHE A 59 1.10 -0.87 -3.22
C PHE A 59 0.61 -2.33 -3.39
N PRO A 60 0.44 -2.88 -4.62
CA PRO A 60 0.06 -4.28 -4.77
C PRO A 60 1.08 -5.25 -4.16
N ILE A 61 2.37 -4.91 -4.21
CA ILE A 61 3.41 -5.72 -3.53
C ILE A 61 3.22 -5.68 -2.02
N PHE A 62 2.94 -4.52 -1.42
CA PHE A 62 2.65 -4.43 0.01
C PHE A 62 1.37 -5.19 0.39
N CYS A 63 0.30 -5.13 -0.41
CA CYS A 63 -0.91 -5.92 -0.19
C CYS A 63 -0.62 -7.42 -0.21
N PHE A 64 0.13 -7.91 -1.20
CA PHE A 64 0.54 -9.31 -1.26
C PHE A 64 1.36 -9.74 -0.03
N LEU A 65 2.35 -8.92 0.36
CA LEU A 65 3.18 -9.18 1.54
C LEU A 65 2.38 -9.09 2.86
N LEU A 66 1.31 -8.30 2.91
CA LEU A 66 0.39 -8.24 4.04
C LEU A 66 -0.33 -9.58 4.21
N VAL A 67 -0.89 -10.12 3.11
CA VAL A 67 -1.57 -11.44 3.08
C VAL A 67 -0.60 -12.56 3.46
N GLU A 68 0.59 -12.59 2.85
CA GLU A 68 1.64 -13.57 3.20
C GLU A 68 2.05 -13.45 4.68
N GLY A 69 2.17 -12.23 5.18
CA GLY A 69 2.48 -11.98 6.60
C GLY A 69 1.36 -12.45 7.53
N PHE A 70 0.10 -12.33 7.12
CA PHE A 70 -1.06 -12.84 7.85
C PHE A 70 -1.04 -14.37 7.91
N MET A 71 -0.83 -15.04 6.78
CA MET A 71 -0.79 -16.52 6.72
C MET A 71 0.33 -17.16 7.56
N HIS A 72 1.36 -16.39 7.91
CA HIS A 72 2.50 -16.85 8.69
C HIS A 72 2.57 -16.27 10.11
N THR A 73 1.61 -15.43 10.53
CA THR A 73 1.63 -14.86 11.87
C THR A 73 0.92 -15.78 12.86
N HIS A 74 1.55 -16.05 14.01
CA HIS A 74 0.88 -16.72 15.13
C HIS A 74 0.06 -15.77 16.00
N ASN A 75 0.24 -14.45 15.86
CA ASN A 75 -0.44 -13.48 16.70
C ASN A 75 -0.85 -12.26 15.86
N VAL A 76 -2.07 -12.33 15.31
CA VAL A 76 -2.66 -11.27 14.49
C VAL A 76 -2.87 -9.99 15.31
N LYS A 77 -3.24 -10.08 16.59
CA LYS A 77 -3.40 -8.90 17.47
C LYS A 77 -2.12 -8.07 17.54
N LYS A 78 -0.98 -8.70 17.84
CA LYS A 78 0.34 -8.03 17.83
C LYS A 78 0.73 -7.50 16.45
N TYR A 79 0.23 -8.10 15.37
CA TYR A 79 0.45 -7.58 14.02
C TYR A 79 -0.36 -6.31 13.77
N ALA A 80 -1.67 -6.34 14.06
CA ALA A 80 -2.56 -5.20 13.97
C ALA A 80 -2.09 -4.03 14.85
N THR A 81 -1.70 -4.29 16.10
CA THR A 81 -1.17 -3.24 17.00
C THR A 81 0.07 -2.57 16.41
N ARG A 82 0.99 -3.34 15.79
CA ARG A 82 2.16 -2.72 15.14
C ARG A 82 1.76 -1.83 13.98
N LEU A 83 0.87 -2.29 13.09
CA LEU A 83 0.36 -1.47 11.99
C LEU A 83 -0.31 -0.20 12.51
N PHE A 84 -1.15 -0.30 13.53
CA PHE A 84 -1.83 0.83 14.14
C PHE A 84 -0.85 1.85 14.74
N VAL A 85 0.15 1.40 15.50
CA VAL A 85 1.18 2.29 16.06
C VAL A 85 1.94 3.03 14.95
N PHE A 86 2.33 2.33 13.88
CA PHE A 86 3.01 2.98 12.75
C PHE A 86 2.06 3.88 11.93
N ALA A 87 0.76 3.57 11.86
CA ALA A 87 -0.23 4.46 11.28
C ALA A 87 -0.26 5.79 12.05
N LEU A 88 -0.37 5.76 13.38
CA LEU A 88 -0.38 6.97 14.20
C LEU A 88 0.93 7.78 14.09
N ILE A 89 2.09 7.11 14.12
CA ILE A 89 3.39 7.79 13.98
C ILE A 89 3.54 8.43 12.61
N SER A 90 2.97 7.80 11.56
CA SER A 90 3.15 8.26 10.18
C SER A 90 2.19 9.36 9.77
N GLU A 91 1.15 9.68 10.56
CA GLU A 91 0.22 10.79 10.26
C GLU A 91 0.97 12.13 10.16
N ILE A 92 1.84 12.45 11.12
CA ILE A 92 2.56 13.74 11.10
C ILE A 92 3.47 13.88 9.84
N PRO A 93 4.35 12.91 9.51
CA PRO A 93 5.11 12.98 8.26
C PRO A 93 4.25 12.98 7.00
N PHE A 94 3.13 12.25 7.00
CA PHE A 94 2.22 12.17 5.87
C PHE A 94 1.52 13.51 5.61
N ASP A 95 0.96 14.15 6.65
CA ASP A 95 0.27 15.43 6.54
C ASP A 95 1.22 16.52 6.06
N LEU A 96 2.44 16.55 6.59
CA LEU A 96 3.49 17.45 6.14
C LEU A 96 3.82 17.21 4.66
N PHE A 97 3.99 15.95 4.28
CA PHE A 97 4.30 15.57 2.90
C PHE A 97 3.19 15.96 1.90
N VAL A 98 1.92 15.72 2.24
CA VAL A 98 0.79 15.95 1.31
C VAL A 98 0.36 17.42 1.30
N SER A 99 0.15 17.99 2.48
CA SER A 99 -0.50 19.29 2.65
C SER A 99 0.45 20.41 3.07
N GLY A 100 1.61 20.06 3.63
CA GLY A 100 2.51 21.00 4.27
C GLY A 100 2.09 21.45 5.68
N ARG A 101 0.99 20.90 6.22
CA ARG A 101 0.50 21.16 7.58
C ARG A 101 0.85 20.00 8.50
N ILE A 102 1.02 20.28 9.78
CA ILE A 102 1.35 19.26 10.80
C ILE A 102 0.16 18.33 11.07
N VAL A 103 -1.07 18.83 10.90
CA VAL A 103 -2.32 18.09 11.08
C VAL A 103 -3.25 18.43 9.93
N ASP A 104 -3.63 17.43 9.16
CA ASP A 104 -4.59 17.53 8.06
C ASP A 104 -5.49 16.28 8.01
N THR A 105 -6.76 16.44 8.39
CA THR A 105 -7.72 15.33 8.41
C THR A 105 -8.35 15.05 7.03
N SER A 106 -7.82 15.62 5.94
CA SER A 106 -8.38 15.45 4.60
C SER A 106 -8.13 14.06 4.03
N ALA A 107 -7.01 13.43 4.39
CA ALA A 107 -6.62 12.09 4.00
C ALA A 107 -5.87 11.40 5.15
N GLN A 108 -5.83 10.07 5.14
CA GLN A 108 -5.13 9.27 6.15
C GLN A 108 -4.12 8.34 5.47
N ASN A 109 -3.01 8.06 6.14
CA ASN A 109 -1.90 7.33 5.49
C ASN A 109 -2.22 5.85 5.16
N VAL A 110 -1.39 5.26 4.31
CA VAL A 110 -1.57 3.90 3.78
C VAL A 110 -1.61 2.80 4.86
N TYR A 111 -1.01 2.99 6.03
CA TYR A 111 -1.07 1.99 7.10
C TYR A 111 -2.49 1.80 7.63
N PHE A 112 -3.36 2.82 7.57
CA PHE A 112 -4.77 2.65 7.93
C PHE A 112 -5.49 1.72 6.95
N THR A 113 -5.27 1.87 5.63
CA THR A 113 -5.83 0.93 4.64
C THR A 113 -5.35 -0.50 4.88
N LEU A 114 -4.04 -0.68 5.12
CA LEU A 114 -3.46 -1.99 5.41
C LEU A 114 -4.01 -2.59 6.72
N LEU A 115 -4.23 -1.77 7.75
CA LEU A 115 -4.82 -2.20 9.02
C LEU A 115 -6.27 -2.66 8.83
N ILE A 116 -7.09 -1.90 8.09
CA ILE A 116 -8.47 -2.28 7.78
C ILE A 116 -8.50 -3.59 7.01
N GLY A 117 -7.67 -3.73 5.97
CA GLY A 117 -7.54 -4.97 5.21
C GLY A 117 -7.10 -6.16 6.08
N LEU A 118 -6.16 -5.95 7.01
CA LEU A 118 -5.76 -6.97 7.98
C LEU A 118 -6.92 -7.39 8.90
N ILE A 119 -7.71 -6.43 9.38
CA ILE A 119 -8.89 -6.71 10.23
C ILE A 119 -9.95 -7.48 9.43
N CYS A 120 -10.19 -7.12 8.17
CA CYS A 120 -11.10 -7.86 7.29
C CYS A 120 -10.64 -9.30 7.09
N MET A 121 -9.37 -9.54 6.73
CA MET A 121 -8.81 -10.89 6.61
C MET A 121 -8.95 -11.67 7.92
N TRP A 122 -8.66 -11.03 9.05
CA TRP A 122 -8.78 -11.67 10.36
C TRP A 122 -10.23 -12.04 10.70
N ALA A 123 -11.20 -11.19 10.37
CA ALA A 123 -12.61 -11.50 10.54
C ALA A 123 -13.08 -12.64 9.63
N CYS A 124 -12.59 -12.69 8.38
CA CYS A 124 -12.87 -13.78 7.45
C CYS A 124 -12.28 -15.11 7.97
N ASP A 125 -11.03 -15.12 8.39
CA ASP A 125 -10.35 -16.28 8.98
C ASP A 125 -11.13 -16.83 10.20
N MET A 126 -11.58 -15.95 11.10
CA MET A 126 -12.45 -16.34 12.23
C MET A 126 -13.79 -16.94 11.77
N SER A 127 -14.35 -16.46 10.65
CA SER A 127 -15.58 -17.01 10.08
C SER A 127 -15.37 -18.37 9.40
N GLU A 128 -14.20 -18.57 8.78
CA GLU A 128 -13.79 -19.82 8.16
C GLU A 128 -13.61 -20.93 9.22
N GLU A 129 -13.02 -20.62 10.37
CA GLU A 129 -12.81 -21.55 11.49
C GLU A 129 -14.07 -21.84 12.31
N SER A 130 -15.11 -21.01 12.21
CA SER A 130 -16.34 -21.17 13.01
C SER A 130 -17.20 -22.35 12.52
N GLU A 131 -17.47 -23.30 13.43
CA GLU A 131 -18.43 -24.40 13.22
C GLU A 131 -19.90 -23.95 13.31
N ARG A 132 -20.15 -22.77 13.90
CA ARG A 132 -21.52 -22.24 14.08
C ARG A 132 -22.10 -21.65 12.80
N ILE A 133 -21.25 -21.26 11.87
CA ILE A 133 -21.65 -20.60 10.62
C ILE A 133 -21.77 -21.67 9.54
N SER A 134 -22.96 -21.78 8.94
CA SER A 134 -23.18 -22.73 7.86
C SER A 134 -22.26 -22.44 6.67
N VAL A 135 -21.75 -23.50 6.04
CA VAL A 135 -20.77 -23.40 4.94
C VAL A 135 -21.27 -22.49 3.80
N GLY A 136 -22.56 -22.54 3.48
CA GLY A 136 -23.16 -21.69 2.45
C GLY A 136 -23.26 -20.20 2.81
N LEU A 137 -23.22 -19.85 4.10
CA LEU A 137 -23.32 -18.45 4.56
C LEU A 137 -21.95 -17.78 4.68
N LYS A 138 -20.86 -18.55 4.76
CA LYS A 138 -19.49 -18.03 4.87
C LYS A 138 -19.13 -17.06 3.73
N PRO A 139 -19.35 -17.38 2.44
CA PRO A 139 -19.03 -16.45 1.35
C PRO A 139 -19.84 -15.15 1.42
N VAL A 140 -21.10 -15.23 1.87
CA VAL A 140 -21.95 -14.04 2.04
C VAL A 140 -21.40 -13.16 3.15
N LEU A 141 -21.01 -13.75 4.28
CA LEU A 141 -20.43 -13.01 5.39
C LEU A 141 -19.08 -12.37 5.01
N GLU A 142 -18.20 -13.09 4.33
CA GLU A 142 -16.92 -12.55 3.85
C GLU A 142 -17.11 -11.38 2.88
N PHE A 143 -18.10 -11.48 1.98
CA PHE A 143 -18.47 -10.37 1.11
C PHE A 143 -18.95 -9.16 1.92
N LEU A 144 -19.80 -9.36 2.93
CA LEU A 144 -20.25 -8.29 3.83
C LEU A 144 -19.09 -7.67 4.63
N ILE A 145 -18.11 -8.47 5.07
CA ILE A 145 -16.90 -7.99 5.74
C ILE A 145 -16.09 -7.10 4.81
N MET A 146 -15.93 -7.48 3.54
CA MET A 146 -15.27 -6.64 2.54
C MET A 146 -16.01 -5.32 2.34
N ILE A 147 -17.34 -5.34 2.17
CA ILE A 147 -18.15 -4.12 2.01
C ILE A 147 -18.04 -3.21 3.24
N ALA A 148 -18.07 -3.77 4.44
CA ALA A 148 -17.88 -3.01 5.67
C ALA A 148 -16.47 -2.39 5.73
N GLY A 149 -15.43 -3.14 5.38
CA GLY A 149 -14.07 -2.62 5.29
C GLY A 149 -13.91 -1.49 4.27
N MET A 150 -14.52 -1.65 3.09
CA MET A 150 -14.58 -0.60 2.06
C MET A 150 -15.24 0.66 2.60
N TYR A 151 -16.41 0.53 3.23
CA TYR A 151 -17.12 1.66 3.82
C TYR A 151 -16.30 2.37 4.90
N VAL A 152 -15.68 1.63 5.82
CA VAL A 152 -14.82 2.19 6.87
C VAL A 152 -13.62 2.92 6.25
N SER A 153 -12.96 2.32 5.26
CA SER A 153 -11.81 2.94 4.57
C SER A 153 -12.17 4.24 3.84
N TYR A 154 -13.39 4.30 3.27
CA TYR A 154 -13.92 5.49 2.62
C TYR A 154 -14.25 6.59 3.63
N VAL A 155 -14.97 6.26 4.72
CA VAL A 155 -15.31 7.22 5.78
C VAL A 155 -14.05 7.81 6.43
N LEU A 156 -13.03 6.98 6.63
CA LEU A 156 -11.74 7.40 7.18
C LEU A 156 -10.81 8.06 6.14
N ARG A 157 -11.19 8.11 4.85
CA ARG A 157 -10.42 8.74 3.76
C ARG A 157 -8.96 8.27 3.69
N THR A 158 -8.76 6.96 3.83
CA THR A 158 -7.42 6.37 3.76
C THR A 158 -6.86 6.40 2.33
N ASP A 159 -5.54 6.51 2.16
CA ASP A 159 -4.82 6.74 0.88
C ASP A 159 -5.26 5.90 -0.34
N TYR A 160 -5.68 4.64 -0.13
CA TYR A 160 -6.18 3.75 -1.20
C TYR A 160 -7.65 3.32 -1.01
N ALA A 161 -8.28 3.84 0.04
CA ALA A 161 -9.68 3.61 0.44
C ALA A 161 -10.20 2.19 0.11
N ALA A 162 -11.34 2.14 -0.58
CA ALA A 162 -12.05 0.90 -0.89
C ALA A 162 -11.26 -0.01 -1.83
N ILE A 163 -10.52 0.56 -2.79
CA ILE A 163 -9.72 -0.19 -3.76
C ILE A 163 -8.64 -1.00 -3.07
N GLY A 164 -7.99 -0.42 -2.05
CA GLY A 164 -7.00 -1.10 -1.25
C GLY A 164 -7.57 -2.31 -0.51
N VAL A 165 -8.74 -2.15 0.11
CA VAL A 165 -9.44 -3.25 0.80
C VAL A 165 -9.83 -4.36 -0.18
N VAL A 166 -10.41 -4.01 -1.33
CA VAL A 166 -10.78 -4.97 -2.38
C VAL A 166 -9.56 -5.76 -2.86
N CYS A 167 -8.44 -5.08 -3.12
CA CYS A 167 -7.20 -5.74 -3.52
C CYS A 167 -6.75 -6.77 -2.47
N ILE A 168 -6.68 -6.38 -1.20
CA ILE A 168 -6.26 -7.26 -0.10
C ILE A 168 -7.19 -8.47 -0.01
N MET A 169 -8.50 -8.27 -0.11
CA MET A 169 -9.50 -9.34 -0.06
C MET A 169 -9.39 -10.31 -1.23
N ILE A 170 -9.20 -9.82 -2.46
CA ILE A 170 -8.98 -10.68 -3.64
C ILE A 170 -7.73 -11.55 -3.45
N LEU A 171 -6.62 -10.95 -2.99
CA LEU A 171 -5.38 -11.66 -2.74
C LEU A 171 -5.51 -12.68 -1.60
N TYR A 172 -6.34 -12.38 -0.60
CA TYR A 172 -6.67 -13.28 0.50
C TYR A 172 -7.54 -14.46 0.05
N TRP A 173 -8.62 -14.24 -0.70
CA TRP A 173 -9.48 -15.33 -1.17
C TRP A 173 -8.77 -16.30 -2.11
N THR A 174 -7.77 -15.81 -2.84
CA THR A 174 -6.97 -16.61 -3.78
C THR A 174 -5.65 -17.15 -3.19
N ARG A 175 -5.41 -16.94 -1.89
CA ARG A 175 -4.13 -17.21 -1.20
C ARG A 175 -3.58 -18.63 -1.33
N PHE A 176 -4.45 -19.63 -1.55
CA PHE A 176 -4.05 -21.03 -1.66
C PHE A 176 -3.55 -21.44 -3.05
N ASP A 177 -3.88 -20.68 -4.11
CA ASP A 177 -3.43 -20.94 -5.47
C ASP A 177 -2.68 -19.72 -6.03
N LYS A 178 -1.34 -19.84 -6.06
CA LYS A 178 -0.44 -18.76 -6.51
C LYS A 178 -0.79 -18.25 -7.91
N LYS A 179 -1.19 -19.13 -8.85
CA LYS A 179 -1.52 -18.69 -10.22
C LYS A 179 -2.78 -17.84 -10.21
N ARG A 180 -3.83 -18.29 -9.51
CA ARG A 180 -5.07 -17.53 -9.36
C ARG A 180 -4.84 -16.21 -8.64
N GLN A 181 -3.99 -16.20 -7.62
CA GLN A 181 -3.65 -14.99 -6.86
C GLN A 181 -2.98 -13.92 -7.73
N ILE A 182 -2.02 -14.34 -8.56
CA ILE A 182 -1.35 -13.45 -9.52
C ILE A 182 -2.34 -12.91 -10.55
N ILE A 183 -3.17 -13.77 -11.14
CA ILE A 183 -4.12 -13.38 -12.19
C ILE A 183 -5.20 -12.46 -11.62
N ALA A 184 -5.84 -12.86 -10.51
CA ALA A 184 -6.92 -12.09 -9.90
C ALA A 184 -6.42 -10.73 -9.39
N GLY A 185 -5.23 -10.69 -8.78
CA GLY A 185 -4.60 -9.43 -8.37
C GLY A 185 -4.22 -8.54 -9.56
N ALA A 186 -3.67 -9.10 -10.65
CA ALA A 186 -3.37 -8.31 -11.84
C ALA A 186 -4.64 -7.73 -12.48
N VAL A 187 -5.73 -8.50 -12.49
CA VAL A 187 -7.04 -8.06 -12.99
C VAL A 187 -7.65 -6.99 -12.08
N SER A 188 -7.48 -7.05 -10.75
CA SER A 188 -8.01 -6.02 -9.84
C SER A 188 -7.42 -4.62 -10.08
N PHE A 189 -6.25 -4.55 -10.72
CA PHE A 189 -5.60 -3.31 -11.13
C PHE A 189 -5.62 -3.09 -12.65
N ALA A 190 -6.46 -3.78 -13.42
CA ALA A 190 -6.48 -3.65 -14.89
C ALA A 190 -6.73 -2.21 -15.39
N TRP A 191 -7.34 -1.36 -14.56
CA TRP A 191 -7.55 0.07 -14.82
C TRP A 191 -6.30 0.94 -14.59
N GLU A 192 -5.25 0.41 -13.92
CA GLU A 192 -3.95 1.02 -13.67
C GLU A 192 -2.85 0.01 -14.05
N ILE A 193 -2.54 -0.06 -15.34
CA ILE A 193 -1.62 -1.06 -15.93
C ILE A 193 -0.29 -1.11 -15.17
N SER A 194 0.21 0.05 -14.73
CA SER A 194 1.47 0.16 -14.01
C SER A 194 1.44 -0.59 -12.66
N ALA A 195 0.31 -0.56 -11.93
CA ALA A 195 0.11 -1.35 -10.73
C ALA A 195 0.02 -2.85 -11.04
N SER A 196 -0.63 -3.26 -12.13
CA SER A 196 -0.69 -4.67 -12.53
C SER A 196 0.70 -5.28 -12.82
N LEU A 197 1.69 -4.47 -13.21
CA LEU A 197 3.07 -4.95 -13.41
C LEU A 197 3.74 -5.43 -12.11
N ALA A 198 3.23 -5.03 -10.93
CA ALA A 198 3.67 -5.54 -9.64
C ALA A 198 3.56 -7.07 -9.52
N PHE A 199 2.65 -7.68 -10.28
CA PHE A 199 2.44 -9.12 -10.24
C PHE A 199 3.54 -9.93 -10.93
N ILE A 200 4.41 -9.28 -11.72
CA ILE A 200 5.61 -9.90 -12.31
C ILE A 200 6.63 -10.29 -11.22
N PRO A 201 7.14 -9.36 -10.38
CA PRO A 201 8.03 -9.74 -9.28
C PRO A 201 7.35 -10.62 -8.23
N ILE A 202 6.03 -10.47 -7.99
CA ILE A 202 5.27 -11.38 -7.12
C ILE A 202 5.25 -12.80 -7.70
N ALA A 203 5.12 -12.97 -9.02
CA ALA A 203 5.17 -14.27 -9.66
C ALA A 203 6.51 -14.99 -9.44
N LEU A 204 7.60 -14.23 -9.36
CA LEU A 204 8.95 -14.74 -9.10
C LEU A 204 9.22 -15.05 -7.62
N TYR A 205 8.31 -14.72 -6.70
CA TYR A 205 8.50 -14.95 -5.26
C TYR A 205 8.61 -16.45 -4.92
N ASN A 206 9.66 -16.84 -4.20
CA ASN A 206 9.98 -18.25 -3.91
C ASN A 206 9.56 -18.74 -2.53
N LYS A 207 8.67 -18.02 -1.82
CA LYS A 207 8.20 -18.32 -0.45
C LYS A 207 9.29 -18.28 0.64
N ASN A 208 10.54 -17.92 0.30
CA ASN A 208 11.58 -17.74 1.30
C ASN A 208 11.49 -16.33 1.90
N ARG A 209 11.53 -16.23 3.23
CA ARG A 209 11.48 -14.95 3.95
C ARG A 209 12.66 -14.03 3.61
N GLY A 210 13.86 -14.60 3.41
CA GLY A 210 15.10 -13.85 3.22
C GLY A 210 15.57 -13.13 4.49
N ILE A 211 16.20 -11.97 4.34
CA ILE A 211 16.85 -11.23 5.43
C ILE A 211 15.80 -10.54 6.32
N ASN A 212 16.00 -10.57 7.63
CA ASN A 212 15.07 -9.99 8.61
C ASN A 212 15.40 -8.52 8.92
N LEU A 213 14.90 -7.58 8.11
CA LEU A 213 15.06 -6.12 8.31
C LEU A 213 13.76 -5.46 8.81
N LYS A 214 13.09 -6.08 9.78
CA LYS A 214 11.73 -5.70 10.21
C LYS A 214 11.61 -4.21 10.55
N TYR A 215 12.47 -3.68 11.44
CA TYR A 215 12.36 -2.29 11.91
C TYR A 215 12.70 -1.27 10.82
N PHE A 216 13.66 -1.59 9.95
CA PHE A 216 13.96 -0.75 8.78
C PHE A 216 12.73 -0.55 7.91
N PHE A 217 12.02 -1.64 7.55
CA PHE A 217 10.84 -1.53 6.67
C PHE A 217 9.68 -0.76 7.29
N TYR A 218 9.51 -0.82 8.61
CA TYR A 218 8.48 -0.03 9.29
C TYR A 218 8.87 1.45 9.43
N ALA A 219 10.12 1.73 9.81
CA ALA A 219 10.58 3.11 9.96
C ALA A 219 10.75 3.83 8.62
N PHE A 220 11.00 3.08 7.54
CA PHE A 220 11.24 3.66 6.22
C PHE A 220 10.10 4.61 5.81
N TYR A 221 8.84 4.20 5.96
CA TYR A 221 7.69 4.99 5.52
C TYR A 221 7.62 6.40 6.14
N PRO A 222 7.49 6.57 7.46
CA PRO A 222 7.46 7.91 8.06
C PRO A 222 8.75 8.70 7.83
N VAL A 223 9.91 8.04 7.83
CA VAL A 223 11.21 8.72 7.71
C VAL A 223 11.41 9.33 6.33
N HIS A 224 11.18 8.58 5.24
CA HIS A 224 11.44 9.12 3.91
C HIS A 224 10.44 10.22 3.51
N LEU A 225 9.18 10.14 3.97
CA LEU A 225 8.21 11.23 3.79
C LEU A 225 8.68 12.52 4.46
N LEU A 226 9.14 12.42 5.72
CA LEU A 226 9.69 13.56 6.45
C LEU A 226 10.93 14.14 5.76
N VAL A 227 11.86 13.28 5.31
CA VAL A 227 13.07 13.71 4.59
C VAL A 227 12.70 14.44 3.30
N ILE A 228 11.76 13.92 2.50
CA ILE A 228 11.31 14.57 1.28
C ILE A 228 10.67 15.93 1.59
N TYR A 229 9.82 16.00 2.62
CA TYR A 229 9.23 17.27 3.04
C TYR A 229 10.28 18.31 3.46
N ILE A 230 11.29 17.91 4.24
CA ILE A 230 12.39 18.80 4.64
C ILE A 230 13.14 19.34 3.41
N ILE A 231 13.40 18.49 2.41
CA ILE A 231 14.00 18.92 1.14
C ILE A 231 13.10 19.96 0.46
N CYS A 232 11.79 19.70 0.36
CA CYS A 232 10.83 20.65 -0.20
C CYS A 232 10.78 21.98 0.57
N ALA A 233 10.94 21.94 1.90
CA ALA A 233 10.97 23.14 2.75
C ALA A 233 12.24 23.96 2.49
N ILE A 234 13.41 23.31 2.40
CA ILE A 234 14.69 23.96 2.06
C ILE A 234 14.63 24.58 0.66
N MET A 235 13.96 23.92 -0.29
CA MET A 235 13.77 24.44 -1.65
C MET A 235 12.71 25.56 -1.74
N GLY A 236 12.01 25.88 -0.65
CA GLY A 236 10.95 26.90 -0.64
C GLY A 236 9.65 26.48 -1.34
N ILE A 237 9.46 25.18 -1.63
CA ILE A 237 8.29 24.65 -2.36
C ILE A 237 7.27 23.94 -1.45
N ALA A 238 7.54 23.83 -0.15
CA ALA A 238 6.68 23.14 0.82
C ALA A 238 5.29 23.78 1.03
N GLY A 239 5.07 25.02 0.60
CA GLY A 239 3.76 25.69 0.66
C GLY A 239 2.79 25.25 -0.44
N TYR A 240 3.27 24.64 -1.52
CA TYR A 240 2.44 24.20 -2.64
C TYR A 240 1.93 22.79 -2.38
N GLY A 241 0.66 22.64 -2.03
CA GLY A 241 0.04 21.33 -1.81
C GLY A 241 0.06 20.46 -3.08
N VAL A 242 0.15 19.15 -2.90
CA VAL A 242 0.19 18.19 -4.02
C VAL A 242 -1.23 17.89 -4.57
N TYR A 243 -2.28 18.40 -3.91
CA TYR A 243 -3.69 18.12 -4.21
C TYR A 243 -4.13 18.41 -5.66
N ASN A 244 -3.50 19.36 -6.36
CA ASN A 244 -3.91 19.77 -7.71
C ASN A 244 -3.24 18.99 -8.85
N VAL A 245 -2.28 18.11 -8.55
CA VAL A 245 -1.50 17.32 -9.55
C VAL A 245 -1.68 15.81 -9.35
N LEU A 246 -2.37 15.43 -8.28
CA LEU A 246 -2.84 14.08 -8.07
C LEU A 246 -4.12 13.91 -8.90
N PRO A 247 -4.22 12.97 -9.87
CA PRO A 247 -5.53 12.35 -10.07
C PRO A 247 -6.00 11.89 -8.68
N PRO A 248 -7.30 12.04 -8.35
CA PRO A 248 -7.79 11.90 -6.99
C PRO A 248 -7.13 10.69 -6.36
N LEU A 249 -6.46 10.91 -5.22
CA LEU A 249 -6.04 9.81 -4.35
C LEU A 249 -7.26 8.89 -4.25
N TRP A 250 -7.10 7.66 -4.73
CA TRP A 250 -8.18 6.78 -5.10
C TRP A 250 -9.14 6.51 -3.94
#